data_AF-A0A3D1BUA7-F1
#
_entry.id   AF-A0A3D1BUA7-F1
#
_cell.length_a   1.000
_cell.length_b   1.000
_cell.length_c   1.000
_cell.angle_alpha   90.00
_cell.angle_beta   90.00
_cell.angle_gamma   90.00
#
_symmetry.space_group_name_H-M   'P 1'
#
loop_
_entity.id
_entity.type
_entity.pdbx_description
1 polymer ?
#
loop_
_entity_poly.entity_id
_entity_poly.type
_entity_poly.pdbx_seq_one_letter_code
_entity_poly.pdbx_strand_id
1 'polypeptide(L)'
;MELKKLKKGNYNFLSALVIVIITTCVSVAAQELDFIPDKAIAENAFNNEDYITALKHYKALSANFSADPLYKYLAGVCMVELKKDPGNAKIILKEAIDGSSALRQVPDKAWYYMGKAYQFSGDFVQAIDAYDIYKESARRKDIKELGIDALIDQCNSGVGAIQDEKPAGQEEIEPEGDIVLQEKEYTEFL
;
A
#
# COMPACT_ATOMS: atom_id res chain seq x y z
N MET A 1 -56.26 -45.56 -15.25
CA MET A 1 -55.65 -45.38 -13.92
C MET A 1 -54.50 -46.34 -13.85
N GLU A 2 -53.25 -45.88 -13.80
CA GLU A 2 -52.06 -46.58 -13.28
C GLU A 2 -50.88 -45.62 -13.48
N LEU A 3 -50.68 -44.75 -12.47
CA LEU A 3 -49.48 -43.94 -12.32
C LEU A 3 -48.49 -44.74 -11.46
N LYS A 4 -47.22 -44.60 -11.83
CA LYS A 4 -45.98 -44.95 -11.09
C LYS A 4 -45.47 -46.36 -11.27
N LYS A 5 -44.26 -46.41 -11.83
CA LYS A 5 -43.09 -47.08 -11.22
C LYS A 5 -41.81 -46.41 -11.75
N LEU A 6 -41.52 -45.21 -11.24
CA LEU A 6 -40.17 -44.65 -11.31
C LEU A 6 -39.30 -45.42 -10.31
N LYS A 7 -38.27 -46.06 -10.85
CA LYS A 7 -37.35 -46.99 -10.18
C LYS A 7 -36.74 -46.32 -8.96
N LYS A 8 -36.89 -46.94 -7.78
CA LYS A 8 -36.24 -46.57 -6.52
C LYS A 8 -34.76 -46.96 -6.59
N GLY A 9 -34.02 -46.29 -7.46
CA GLY A 9 -32.59 -46.49 -7.66
C GLY A 9 -31.87 -45.16 -7.54
N ASN A 10 -30.85 -45.13 -6.69
CA ASN A 10 -29.82 -44.08 -6.61
C ASN A 10 -30.17 -42.74 -5.96
N TYR A 11 -31.29 -42.60 -5.23
CA TYR A 11 -31.53 -41.37 -4.45
C TYR A 11 -30.49 -41.16 -3.33
N ASN A 12 -29.94 -42.23 -2.75
CA ASN A 12 -28.90 -42.13 -1.71
C ASN A 12 -27.53 -41.72 -2.27
N PHE A 13 -27.27 -42.05 -3.54
CA PHE A 13 -26.03 -41.68 -4.24
C PHE A 13 -26.12 -40.25 -4.79
N LEU A 14 -27.28 -39.89 -5.36
CA LEU A 14 -27.59 -38.51 -5.74
C LEU A 14 -27.66 -37.57 -4.52
N SER A 15 -28.18 -38.01 -3.37
CA SER A 15 -28.20 -37.19 -2.14
C SER A 15 -26.80 -37.02 -1.55
N ALA A 16 -25.96 -38.07 -1.58
CA ALA A 16 -24.58 -37.97 -1.12
C ALA A 16 -23.75 -37.00 -1.99
N LEU A 17 -23.96 -37.00 -3.30
CA LEU A 17 -23.26 -36.12 -4.24
C LEU A 17 -23.65 -34.63 -4.04
N VAL A 18 -24.91 -34.34 -3.72
CA VAL A 18 -25.37 -32.97 -3.40
C VAL A 18 -24.78 -32.47 -2.08
N ILE A 19 -24.64 -33.33 -1.07
CA ILE A 19 -24.07 -32.95 0.24
C ILE A 19 -22.56 -32.66 0.12
N VAL A 20 -21.83 -33.41 -0.71
CA VAL A 20 -20.39 -33.20 -0.94
C VAL A 20 -20.11 -31.87 -1.67
N ILE A 21 -20.94 -31.50 -2.65
CA ILE A 21 -20.84 -30.22 -3.39
C ILE A 21 -21.12 -29.00 -2.48
N ILE A 22 -22.03 -29.15 -1.51
CA ILE A 22 -22.32 -28.09 -0.53
C ILE A 22 -21.16 -27.94 0.48
N THR A 23 -20.47 -29.03 0.80
CA THR A 23 -19.38 -29.03 1.80
C THR A 23 -18.09 -28.42 1.25
N THR A 24 -17.82 -28.52 -0.05
CA THR A 24 -16.62 -27.91 -0.68
C THR A 24 -16.70 -26.39 -0.86
N CYS A 25 -17.83 -25.76 -0.54
CA CYS A 25 -18.00 -24.32 -0.72
C CYS A 25 -17.60 -23.49 0.51
N VAL A 26 -17.21 -24.12 1.62
CA VAL A 26 -16.72 -23.43 2.82
C VAL A 26 -15.20 -23.38 2.82
N SER A 27 -14.65 -22.72 1.81
CA SER A 27 -13.39 -21.98 1.98
C SER A 27 -13.80 -20.53 2.19
N VAL A 28 -14.39 -20.24 3.36
CA VAL A 28 -14.49 -18.87 3.84
C VAL A 28 -13.05 -18.47 4.16
N ALA A 29 -12.38 -17.86 3.18
CA ALA A 29 -11.34 -16.89 3.48
C ALA A 29 -11.99 -15.91 4.45
N ALA A 30 -11.49 -15.85 5.69
CA ALA A 30 -11.93 -14.90 6.68
C ALA A 30 -11.92 -13.52 6.02
N GLN A 31 -13.10 -12.94 5.81
CA GLN A 31 -13.22 -11.58 5.32
C GLN A 31 -12.58 -10.72 6.41
N GLU A 32 -11.43 -10.11 6.09
CA GLU A 32 -10.97 -8.95 6.84
C GLU A 32 -12.19 -8.06 7.04
N LEU A 33 -12.46 -7.69 8.30
CA LEU A 33 -13.47 -6.70 8.65
C LEU A 33 -13.34 -5.53 7.64
N ASP A 34 -14.34 -5.37 6.74
CA ASP A 34 -14.25 -4.45 5.60
C ASP A 34 -13.73 -3.09 6.09
N PHE A 35 -12.49 -2.76 5.74
CA PHE A 35 -11.91 -1.49 6.13
C PHE A 35 -12.59 -0.40 5.31
N ILE A 36 -13.47 0.36 5.95
CA ILE A 36 -14.16 1.48 5.31
C ILE A 36 -13.27 2.72 5.45
N PRO A 37 -12.78 3.31 4.34
CA PRO A 37 -12.03 4.55 4.42
C PRO A 37 -12.94 5.70 4.86
N ASP A 38 -12.47 6.49 5.84
CA ASP A 38 -13.19 7.62 6.39
C ASP A 38 -12.29 8.86 6.35
N LYS A 39 -12.79 9.92 5.74
CA LYS A 39 -12.07 11.19 5.58
C LYS A 39 -11.85 11.89 6.92
N ALA A 40 -12.84 11.91 7.80
CA ALA A 40 -12.75 12.61 9.07
C ALA A 40 -11.77 11.91 10.03
N ILE A 41 -11.71 10.58 10.00
CA ILE A 41 -10.69 9.81 10.73
C ILE A 41 -9.31 10.12 10.16
N ALA A 42 -9.15 10.12 8.84
CA ALA A 42 -7.88 10.45 8.19
C ALA A 42 -7.37 11.86 8.55
N GLU A 43 -8.27 12.85 8.53
CA GLU A 43 -7.95 14.24 8.86
C GLU A 43 -7.58 14.40 10.34
N ASN A 44 -8.33 13.78 11.27
CA ASN A 44 -7.98 13.79 12.69
C ASN A 44 -6.63 13.13 12.93
N ALA A 45 -6.40 11.95 12.36
CA ALA A 45 -5.12 11.24 12.49
C ALA A 45 -3.96 12.10 11.96
N PHE A 46 -4.13 12.71 10.79
CA PHE A 46 -3.11 13.59 10.18
C PHE A 46 -2.80 14.80 11.07
N ASN A 47 -3.82 15.47 11.59
CA ASN A 47 -3.65 16.64 12.45
C ASN A 47 -3.02 16.29 13.81
N ASN A 48 -3.19 15.05 14.27
CA ASN A 48 -2.58 14.52 15.49
C ASN A 48 -1.23 13.83 15.23
N GLU A 49 -0.66 13.97 14.04
CA GLU A 49 0.61 13.35 13.62
C GLU A 49 0.60 11.81 13.64
N ASP A 50 -0.58 11.18 13.74
CA ASP A 50 -0.77 9.74 13.54
C ASP A 50 -0.78 9.42 12.03
N TYR A 51 0.40 9.53 11.43
CA TYR A 51 0.59 9.30 10.01
C TYR A 51 0.36 7.84 9.61
N ILE A 52 0.41 6.89 10.54
CA ILE A 52 0.14 5.47 10.26
C ILE A 52 -1.35 5.30 9.94
N THR A 53 -2.21 5.78 10.82
CA THR A 53 -3.67 5.72 10.62
C THR A 53 -4.07 6.60 9.44
N ALA A 54 -3.53 7.83 9.35
CA ALA A 54 -3.81 8.74 8.24
C ALA A 54 -3.44 8.10 6.89
N LEU A 55 -2.25 7.50 6.78
CA LEU A 55 -1.80 6.84 5.57
C LEU A 55 -2.77 5.72 5.14
N LYS A 56 -3.21 4.88 6.10
CA LYS A 56 -4.14 3.78 5.81
C LYS A 56 -5.42 4.30 5.14
N HIS A 57 -6.04 5.32 5.73
CA HIS A 57 -7.25 5.92 5.18
C HIS A 57 -7.01 6.67 3.88
N TYR A 58 -5.97 7.52 3.78
CA TYR A 58 -5.71 8.27 2.56
C TYR A 58 -5.33 7.41 1.36
N LYS A 59 -4.63 6.28 1.57
CA LYS A 59 -4.36 5.31 0.49
C LYS A 59 -5.65 4.66 -0.02
N ALA A 60 -6.57 4.30 0.86
CA ALA A 60 -7.86 3.75 0.44
C ALA A 60 -8.77 4.81 -0.20
N LEU A 61 -8.76 6.05 0.31
CA LEU A 61 -9.47 7.18 -0.30
C LEU A 61 -8.91 7.50 -1.69
N SER A 62 -7.59 7.51 -1.88
CA SER A 62 -6.98 7.81 -3.18
C SER A 62 -7.27 6.74 -4.24
N ALA A 63 -7.40 5.47 -3.83
CA ALA A 63 -7.84 4.40 -4.71
C ALA A 63 -9.32 4.56 -5.13
N ASN A 64 -10.20 4.92 -4.19
CA ASN A 64 -11.63 5.06 -4.44
C ASN A 64 -12.02 6.38 -5.12
N PHE A 65 -11.22 7.43 -4.94
CA PHE A 65 -11.44 8.78 -5.45
C PHE A 65 -10.23 9.27 -6.26
N SER A 66 -9.80 8.46 -7.25
CA SER A 66 -8.57 8.70 -8.03
C SER A 66 -8.51 10.03 -8.78
N ALA A 67 -9.67 10.67 -9.01
CA ALA A 67 -9.78 11.98 -9.64
C ALA A 67 -9.47 13.16 -8.69
N ASP A 68 -9.40 12.93 -7.38
CA ASP A 68 -8.98 13.93 -6.40
C ASP A 68 -7.49 13.77 -6.06
N PRO A 69 -6.60 14.66 -6.56
CA PRO A 69 -5.18 14.56 -6.29
C PRO A 69 -4.82 14.81 -4.82
N LEU A 70 -5.73 15.39 -4.02
CA LEU A 70 -5.45 15.74 -2.63
C LEU A 70 -5.22 14.50 -1.77
N TYR A 71 -5.94 13.40 -2.01
CA TYR A 71 -5.73 12.16 -1.26
C TYR A 71 -4.40 11.50 -1.58
N LYS A 72 -3.94 11.60 -2.83
CA LYS A 72 -2.58 11.15 -3.22
C LYS A 72 -1.51 12.02 -2.55
N TYR A 73 -1.69 13.33 -2.55
CA TYR A 73 -0.81 14.26 -1.86
C TYR A 73 -0.70 13.91 -0.36
N LEU A 74 -1.83 13.79 0.34
CA LEU A 74 -1.85 13.52 1.78
C LEU A 74 -1.29 12.13 2.11
N ALA A 75 -1.56 11.11 1.30
CA ALA A 75 -0.92 9.81 1.43
C ALA A 75 0.61 9.93 1.26
N GLY A 76 1.08 10.65 0.24
CA GLY A 76 2.50 10.91 0.02
C GLY A 76 3.17 11.64 1.17
N VAL A 77 2.52 12.65 1.75
CA VAL A 77 3.00 13.35 2.96
C VAL A 77 3.16 12.37 4.11
N CYS A 78 2.15 11.53 4.38
CA CYS A 78 2.24 10.54 5.46
C CYS A 78 3.40 9.56 5.23
N MET A 79 3.63 9.11 4.00
CA MET A 79 4.77 8.24 3.66
C MET A 79 6.10 8.93 3.96
N VAL A 80 6.22 10.20 3.60
CA VAL A 80 7.43 11.00 3.86
C VAL A 80 7.65 11.22 5.35
N GLU A 81 6.62 11.56 6.13
CA GLU A 81 6.77 11.75 7.58
C GLU A 81 7.09 10.45 8.31
N LEU A 82 6.57 9.33 7.83
CA LEU A 82 6.92 7.99 8.32
C LEU A 82 8.27 7.48 7.81
N LYS A 83 8.92 8.20 6.89
CA LYS A 83 10.11 7.72 6.16
C LYS A 83 9.89 6.33 5.55
N LYS A 84 8.65 6.06 5.13
CA LYS A 84 8.20 4.75 4.66
C LYS A 84 8.15 4.75 3.15
N ASP A 85 8.90 3.84 2.54
CA ASP A 85 8.85 3.58 1.09
C ASP A 85 9.02 4.88 0.28
N PRO A 86 10.18 5.56 0.42
CA PRO A 86 10.46 6.82 -0.26
C PRO A 86 10.35 6.68 -1.79
N GLY A 87 10.61 5.48 -2.32
CA GLY A 87 10.45 5.14 -3.73
C GLY A 87 8.99 5.26 -4.21
N ASN A 88 8.01 4.77 -3.46
CA ASN A 88 6.60 5.00 -3.80
C ASN A 88 6.12 6.40 -3.40
N ALA A 89 6.69 7.01 -2.35
CA ALA A 89 6.33 8.36 -1.94
C ALA A 89 6.58 9.39 -3.06
N LYS A 90 7.72 9.31 -3.75
CA LYS A 90 8.01 10.20 -4.90
C LYS A 90 7.02 10.00 -6.06
N ILE A 91 6.59 8.76 -6.32
CA ILE A 91 5.64 8.44 -7.40
C ILE A 91 4.27 9.05 -7.07
N ILE A 92 3.72 8.79 -5.88
CA ILE A 92 2.37 9.26 -5.53
C ILE A 92 2.30 10.78 -5.40
N LEU A 93 3.37 11.42 -4.91
CA LEU A 93 3.46 12.89 -4.86
C LEU A 93 3.54 13.50 -6.24
N LYS A 94 4.30 12.89 -7.16
CA LYS A 94 4.34 13.31 -8.57
C LYS A 94 2.97 13.21 -9.21
N GLU A 95 2.28 12.08 -9.06
CA GLU A 95 0.93 11.92 -9.58
C GLU A 95 -0.07 12.93 -9.00
N ALA A 96 0.09 13.31 -7.73
CA ALA A 96 -0.74 14.33 -7.11
C ALA A 96 -0.49 15.71 -7.74
N ILE A 97 0.79 16.10 -7.91
CA ILE A 97 1.18 17.36 -8.54
C ILE A 97 0.70 17.42 -10.00
N ASP A 98 0.94 16.35 -10.78
CA ASP A 98 0.53 16.27 -12.19
C ASP A 98 -1.01 16.26 -12.34
N GLY A 99 -1.73 15.72 -11.35
CA GLY A 99 -3.20 15.74 -11.29
C GLY A 99 -3.80 17.03 -10.76
N SER A 100 -2.98 17.99 -10.31
CA SER A 100 -3.44 19.28 -9.79
C SER A 100 -4.10 20.11 -10.89
N SER A 101 -5.23 20.75 -10.56
CA SER A 101 -5.98 21.59 -11.50
C SER A 101 -6.61 22.78 -10.79
N ALA A 102 -7.15 23.75 -11.54
CA ALA A 102 -7.82 24.91 -10.97
C ALA A 102 -9.03 24.56 -10.07
N LEU A 103 -9.65 23.38 -10.27
CA LEU A 103 -10.78 22.91 -9.45
C LEU A 103 -10.35 22.06 -8.25
N ARG A 104 -9.17 21.43 -8.32
CA ARG A 104 -8.61 20.57 -7.28
C ARG A 104 -7.11 20.82 -7.19
N GLN A 105 -6.78 21.88 -6.46
CA GLN A 105 -5.40 22.35 -6.35
C GLN A 105 -4.68 21.60 -5.24
N VAL A 106 -3.53 21.03 -5.57
CA VAL A 106 -2.57 20.52 -4.59
C VAL A 106 -1.75 21.71 -4.05
N PRO A 107 -1.52 21.79 -2.73
CA PRO A 107 -0.69 22.86 -2.16
C PRO A 107 0.73 22.85 -2.72
N ASP A 108 1.31 24.04 -2.92
CA ASP A 108 2.70 24.18 -3.38
C ASP A 108 3.72 23.44 -2.50
N LYS A 109 3.40 23.29 -1.20
CA LYS A 109 4.18 22.48 -0.24
C LYS A 109 4.35 21.02 -0.68
N ALA A 110 3.59 20.52 -1.65
CA ALA A 110 3.84 19.23 -2.28
C ALA A 110 5.24 19.11 -2.89
N TRP A 111 5.81 20.19 -3.44
CA TRP A 111 7.18 20.18 -3.95
C TRP A 111 8.22 19.98 -2.86
N TYR A 112 8.01 20.57 -1.67
CA TYR A 112 8.85 20.31 -0.50
C TYR A 112 8.81 18.82 -0.10
N TYR A 113 7.61 18.23 -0.05
CA TYR A 113 7.46 16.81 0.29
C TYR A 113 8.03 15.88 -0.79
N MET A 114 7.93 16.25 -2.06
CA MET A 114 8.54 15.52 -3.16
C MET A 114 10.07 15.59 -3.10
N GLY A 115 10.64 16.73 -2.72
CA GLY A 115 12.07 16.88 -2.43
C GLY A 115 12.53 15.97 -1.29
N LYS A 116 11.78 15.91 -0.18
CA LYS A 116 12.06 14.97 0.92
C LYS A 116 12.01 13.52 0.46
N ALA A 117 10.99 13.13 -0.32
CA ALA A 117 10.86 11.78 -0.85
C ALA A 117 12.07 11.40 -1.74
N TYR A 118 12.45 12.28 -2.66
CA TYR A 118 13.64 12.08 -3.49
C TYR A 118 14.91 11.96 -2.67
N GLN A 119 15.14 12.89 -1.71
CA GLN A 119 16.30 12.86 -0.83
C GLN A 119 16.37 11.55 -0.05
N PHE A 120 15.26 11.10 0.53
CA PHE A 120 15.17 9.83 1.25
C PHE A 120 15.45 8.63 0.36
N SER A 121 15.03 8.66 -0.91
CA SER A 121 15.36 7.62 -1.88
C SER A 121 16.79 7.69 -2.45
N GLY A 122 17.57 8.72 -2.10
CA GLY A 122 18.92 8.96 -2.62
C GLY A 122 18.98 9.64 -4.00
N ASP A 123 17.83 10.06 -4.55
CA ASP A 123 17.70 10.77 -5.81
C ASP A 123 18.00 12.28 -5.60
N PHE A 124 19.24 12.61 -5.21
CA PHE A 124 19.59 13.94 -4.71
C PHE A 124 19.43 15.06 -5.74
N VAL A 125 19.65 14.79 -7.03
CA VAL A 125 19.50 15.80 -8.09
C VAL A 125 18.03 16.24 -8.19
N GLN A 126 17.12 15.27 -8.24
CA GLN A 126 15.69 15.51 -8.29
C GLN A 126 15.16 16.12 -6.99
N ALA A 127 15.80 15.81 -5.85
CA ALA A 127 15.49 16.45 -4.57
C ALA A 127 15.77 17.95 -4.61
N ILE A 128 16.95 18.34 -5.13
CA ILE A 128 17.34 19.75 -5.29
C ILE A 128 16.36 20.47 -6.21
N ASP A 129 16.05 19.89 -7.39
CA ASP A 129 15.09 20.48 -8.33
C ASP A 129 13.73 20.74 -7.67
N ALA A 130 13.20 19.77 -6.92
CA ALA A 130 11.93 19.92 -6.22
C ALA A 130 11.97 20.98 -5.10
N TYR A 131 13.07 21.06 -4.36
CA TYR A 131 13.27 22.09 -3.34
C TYR A 131 13.38 23.49 -3.92
N ASP A 132 14.06 23.65 -5.06
CA ASP A 132 14.16 24.92 -5.75
C ASP A 132 12.80 25.36 -6.32
N ILE A 133 12.01 24.45 -6.91
CA ILE A 133 10.63 24.75 -7.34
C ILE A 133 9.79 25.24 -6.15
N TYR A 134 9.89 24.58 -4.98
CA TYR A 134 9.18 25.04 -3.79
C TYR A 134 9.65 26.43 -3.34
N LYS A 135 10.95 26.72 -3.41
CA LYS A 135 11.51 28.04 -3.05
C LYS A 135 10.99 29.16 -3.94
N GLU A 136 10.66 28.90 -5.20
CA GLU A 136 10.13 29.91 -6.12
C GLU A 136 8.74 30.42 -5.70
N SER A 137 7.90 29.56 -5.11
CA SER A 137 6.54 29.95 -4.69
C SER A 137 6.37 30.15 -3.18
N ALA A 138 7.27 29.61 -2.36
CA ALA A 138 7.19 29.69 -0.90
C ALA A 138 7.54 31.08 -0.34
N ARG A 139 6.96 31.39 0.82
CA ARG A 139 7.32 32.62 1.54
C ARG A 139 8.71 32.47 2.15
N ARG A 140 9.46 33.57 2.23
CA ARG A 140 10.78 33.61 2.91
C ARG A 140 10.76 33.05 4.34
N LYS A 141 9.64 33.19 5.05
CA LYS A 141 9.46 32.62 6.39
C LYS A 141 9.46 31.08 6.32
N ASP A 142 8.64 30.51 5.45
CA ASP A 142 8.48 29.06 5.29
C ASP A 142 9.78 28.41 4.80
N ILE A 143 10.51 29.06 3.89
CA ILE A 143 11.84 28.61 3.41
C ILE A 143 12.82 28.45 4.58
N LYS A 144 12.83 29.42 5.51
CA LYS A 144 13.70 29.38 6.69
C LYS A 144 13.23 28.36 7.72
N GLU A 145 11.93 28.30 8.00
CA GLU A 145 11.36 27.37 8.99
C GLU A 145 11.56 25.91 8.59
N LEU A 146 11.42 25.60 7.30
CA LEU A 146 11.64 24.26 6.76
C LEU A 146 13.12 23.98 6.44
N GLY A 147 13.99 24.98 6.56
CA GLY A 147 15.43 24.83 6.31
C GLY A 147 15.76 24.40 4.89
N ILE A 148 15.05 24.91 3.87
CA ILE A 148 15.17 24.40 2.49
C ILE A 148 16.60 24.50 1.95
N ASP A 149 17.31 25.60 2.23
CA ASP A 149 18.70 25.77 1.80
C ASP A 149 19.62 24.70 2.42
N ALA A 150 19.40 24.35 3.69
CA ALA A 150 20.16 23.30 4.35
C ALA A 150 19.85 21.90 3.78
N LEU A 151 18.61 21.65 3.35
CA LEU A 151 18.24 20.41 2.68
C LEU A 151 18.92 20.29 1.29
N ILE A 152 19.02 21.40 0.56
CA ILE A 152 19.75 21.48 -0.70
C ILE A 152 21.25 21.20 -0.47
N ASP A 153 21.86 21.82 0.55
CA ASP A 153 23.27 21.58 0.92
C ASP A 153 23.54 20.11 1.29
N GLN A 154 22.60 19.48 2.00
CA GLN A 154 22.65 18.04 2.30
C GLN A 154 22.62 17.21 1.03
N CYS A 155 21.70 17.51 0.10
CA CYS A 155 21.61 16.80 -1.18
C CYS A 155 22.87 16.98 -2.02
N ASN A 156 23.44 18.19 -2.09
CA ASN A 156 24.72 18.45 -2.74
C ASN A 156 25.88 17.63 -2.16
N SER A 157 25.79 17.30 -0.87
CA SER A 157 26.76 16.47 -0.14
C SER A 157 26.43 14.98 -0.16
N GLY A 158 25.35 14.56 -0.83
CA GLY A 158 24.88 13.18 -0.87
C GLY A 158 24.31 12.65 0.45
N VAL A 159 23.75 13.53 1.28
CA VAL A 159 23.25 13.22 2.64
C VAL A 159 21.72 13.20 2.66
N GLY A 160 21.18 12.25 3.43
CA GLY A 160 19.74 12.17 3.73
C GLY A 160 19.01 10.98 3.12
N ALA A 161 19.70 10.14 2.35
CA ALA A 161 19.15 8.84 1.94
C ALA A 161 18.88 7.97 3.18
N ILE A 162 17.77 7.25 3.14
CA ILE A 162 17.42 6.24 4.14
C ILE A 162 17.50 4.88 3.47
N GLN A 163 17.95 3.87 4.22
CA GLN A 163 17.85 2.49 3.76
C GLN A 163 16.38 2.11 3.86
N ASP A 164 15.82 1.53 2.80
CA ASP A 164 14.48 0.96 2.86
C ASP A 164 14.47 -0.10 3.95
N GLU A 165 13.86 0.20 5.09
CA GLU A 165 13.49 -0.84 6.04
C GLU A 165 12.46 -1.71 5.33
N LYS A 166 12.91 -2.88 4.84
CA LYS A 166 12.04 -3.96 4.37
C LYS A 166 10.91 -4.07 5.40
N PRO A 167 9.63 -3.93 5.01
CA PRO A 167 8.55 -3.86 5.97
C PRO A 167 8.61 -5.08 6.89
N ALA A 168 8.84 -4.84 8.17
CA ALA A 168 8.67 -5.85 9.22
C ALA A 168 7.19 -6.26 9.20
N GLY A 169 6.88 -7.37 8.52
CA GLY A 169 5.50 -7.82 8.29
C GLY A 169 5.23 -8.51 6.94
N GLN A 170 6.25 -8.93 6.20
CA GLN A 170 6.09 -10.00 5.21
C GLN A 170 6.94 -11.18 5.68
N GLU A 171 6.32 -12.14 6.36
CA GLU A 171 6.87 -13.48 6.44
C GLU A 171 6.99 -13.99 5.00
N GLU A 172 8.23 -14.00 4.50
CA GLU A 172 8.60 -14.85 3.38
C GLU A 172 8.25 -16.28 3.81
N ILE A 173 7.24 -16.86 3.17
CA ILE A 173 7.01 -18.29 3.23
C ILE A 173 8.25 -18.91 2.56
N GLU A 174 9.22 -19.32 3.38
CA GLU A 174 10.27 -20.22 2.91
C GLU A 174 9.59 -21.44 2.30
N PRO A 175 9.94 -21.86 1.07
CA PRO A 175 9.44 -23.11 0.54
C PRO A 175 9.94 -24.23 1.45
N GLU A 176 9.02 -24.87 2.19
CA GLU A 176 9.31 -26.05 2.99
C GLU A 176 10.09 -27.06 2.14
N GLY A 177 11.23 -27.45 2.69
CA GLY A 177 12.19 -28.34 2.07
C GLY A 177 11.59 -29.68 1.65
N ASP A 178 12.16 -30.16 0.55
CA ASP A 178 12.18 -31.52 0.03
C ASP A 178 11.49 -32.60 0.89
N ILE A 179 10.34 -33.05 0.40
CA ILE A 179 9.78 -34.38 0.67
C ILE A 179 10.82 -35.45 0.32
N VAL A 180 11.58 -35.91 1.33
CA VAL A 180 12.36 -37.15 1.25
C VAL A 180 11.36 -38.30 1.14
N LEU A 181 11.24 -38.83 -0.07
CA LEU A 181 10.60 -40.11 -0.36
C LEU A 181 11.33 -41.21 0.43
N GLN A 182 10.74 -41.70 1.51
CA GLN A 182 11.11 -43.01 2.03
C GLN A 182 10.50 -44.08 1.12
N GLU A 183 11.28 -44.54 0.15
CA GLU A 183 11.03 -45.81 -0.52
C GLU A 183 11.07 -46.94 0.52
N LYS A 184 9.94 -47.64 0.62
CA LYS A 184 9.84 -48.93 1.29
C LYS A 184 10.47 -49.98 0.38
N GLU A 185 11.63 -50.49 0.72
CA GLU A 185 12.07 -51.80 0.23
C GLU A 185 11.51 -52.89 1.14
N TYR A 186 10.51 -53.61 0.61
CA TYR A 186 10.09 -54.94 1.04
C TYR A 186 10.51 -55.92 -0.07
N THR A 187 11.58 -56.67 0.16
CA THR A 187 11.97 -57.93 -0.50
C THR A 187 13.19 -58.44 0.29
N GLU A 188 13.33 -59.67 0.77
CA GLU A 188 12.69 -60.95 0.47
C GLU A 188 12.81 -61.90 1.66
N PHE A 189 11.77 -62.72 1.81
CA PHE A 189 11.83 -64.07 2.34
C PHE A 189 13.03 -64.86 1.75
N LEU A 190 13.90 -65.41 2.61
CA LEU A 190 14.31 -66.83 2.64
C LEU A 190 15.19 -67.11 3.87
#